data_AF-A0A1G4AJS8-F1
#
_entry.id   AF-A0A1G4AJS8-F1
#
_cell.length_a   1.000
_cell.length_b   1.000
_cell.length_c   1.000
_cell.angle_alpha   90.00
_cell.angle_beta   90.00
_cell.angle_gamma   90.00
#
_symmetry.space_group_name_H-M   'P 1'
#
loop_
_entity.id
_entity.type
_entity.pdbx_description
1 polymer ?
#
loop_
_entity_poly.entity_id
_entity_poly.type
_entity_poly.pdbx_seq_one_letter_code
_entity_poly.pdbx_strand_id
1 'polypeptide(L)'
;MHRFNLLFRRWPRAPYWFVYFAAVAFFLWTFVQFFLPGTGFTYLINFGDRPELPRIRELQSVDVYVHKDSYGYDGQYYAQIAVKPLLVSRDLRGAVDNLSYRARRILFCWTAYVLGLGQPYLILQAYAVQNAIAWLLLAWLLLRWFPPDGLSNFVRWAGTLFAWGVALSVRSALMDGPSLLLIAVGVMLAEKGRPWGSACVLGLAGLGRETNVLAGSICLPEREWNWREVRSAAGRSLLVIGPLVLWTGCLWLAFGEPSNPGHRNFSAPFEEYFAKWSDAITQLRANRSDELAKWTLIMLLSLTVQFLTIAFRPQWRNLWWRIGASYALLLVFLGSAVWEGYPGAASRVVVPLTLAFNVLVPRGLRWWPVLLLGNLSVLNFPDQLYPPPRKAFEVEGPHRLVQSPDGRGISVAFSPEWDDTQKSSREYWRWCRGPGDIVIHNPQTFPMEVVLKFALRADNACNVRVVEKGTVVRWQGRVDRGAAEVTIASVRLEPGDNAWRFETDEPPPIPNDLDRRLFAFNLRNLVIEAVRRIETQ
;
A
#
# COMPACT_ATOMS: atom_id res chain seq x y z
N MET A 1 29.02 18.50 -30.57
CA MET A 1 28.27 17.45 -31.30
C MET A 1 29.09 16.15 -31.43
N HIS A 2 29.68 15.63 -30.33
CA HIS A 2 30.56 14.44 -30.39
C HIS A 2 30.72 13.72 -29.02
N ARG A 3 29.61 13.40 -28.32
CA ARG A 3 29.60 12.49 -27.14
C ARG A 3 28.25 11.80 -26.89
N PHE A 4 27.59 11.31 -27.95
CA PHE A 4 26.35 10.51 -27.82
C PHE A 4 26.51 9.02 -28.18
N ASN A 5 27.73 8.56 -28.51
CA ASN A 5 28.01 7.17 -28.94
C ASN A 5 28.72 6.28 -27.90
N LEU A 6 28.50 6.49 -26.60
CA LEU A 6 29.11 5.66 -25.54
C LEU A 6 28.11 4.93 -24.63
N LEU A 7 26.82 4.92 -24.96
CA LEU A 7 25.80 4.23 -24.15
C LEU A 7 25.65 2.72 -24.42
N PHE A 8 26.28 2.16 -25.46
CA PHE A 8 26.04 0.75 -25.84
C PHE A 8 27.29 -0.04 -26.25
N ARG A 9 28.50 0.39 -25.85
CA ARG A 9 29.73 -0.29 -26.28
C ARG A 9 30.56 -0.77 -25.10
N ARG A 10 30.07 -1.83 -24.44
CA ARG A 10 30.78 -2.90 -23.70
C ARG A 10 29.77 -3.69 -22.86
N TRP A 11 28.94 -4.49 -23.51
CA TRP A 11 28.31 -5.62 -22.85
C TRP A 11 29.27 -6.81 -22.91
N PRO A 12 29.84 -7.20 -21.75
CA PRO A 12 29.82 -8.62 -21.42
C PRO A 12 29.62 -8.82 -19.91
N ARG A 13 28.38 -8.67 -19.39
CA ARG A 13 28.01 -8.90 -17.97
C ARG A 13 26.53 -9.27 -17.80
N ALA A 14 26.11 -10.38 -18.41
CA ALA A 14 24.72 -10.86 -18.41
C ALA A 14 24.09 -11.27 -17.04
N PRO A 15 24.80 -11.65 -15.95
CA PRO A 15 24.11 -12.33 -14.85
C PRO A 15 23.30 -11.40 -13.92
N TYR A 16 23.69 -10.14 -13.74
CA TYR A 16 22.99 -9.26 -12.79
C TYR A 16 21.69 -8.67 -13.36
N TRP A 17 21.61 -8.45 -14.67
CA TRP A 17 20.37 -8.02 -15.32
C TRP A 17 19.21 -8.95 -15.00
N PHE A 18 19.47 -10.27 -14.93
CA PHE A 18 18.46 -11.25 -14.54
C PHE A 18 17.84 -10.92 -13.18
N VAL A 19 18.63 -10.54 -12.18
CA VAL A 19 18.10 -10.24 -10.83
C VAL A 19 17.27 -8.96 -10.82
N TYR A 20 17.66 -7.94 -11.60
CA TYR A 20 16.84 -6.71 -11.76
C TYR A 20 15.52 -7.03 -12.47
N PHE A 21 15.56 -7.78 -13.58
CA PHE A 21 14.37 -8.20 -14.29
C PHE A 21 13.46 -9.08 -13.43
N ALA A 22 14.02 -10.03 -12.68
CA ALA A 22 13.28 -10.88 -11.75
C ALA A 22 12.57 -10.04 -10.68
N ALA A 23 13.24 -9.03 -10.11
CA ALA A 23 12.64 -8.13 -9.13
C ALA A 23 11.49 -7.30 -9.74
N VAL A 24 11.66 -6.76 -10.96
CA VAL A 24 10.58 -6.04 -11.67
C VAL A 24 9.42 -6.97 -12.01
N ALA A 25 9.71 -8.18 -12.50
CA ALA A 25 8.70 -9.19 -12.82
C ALA A 25 7.93 -9.62 -11.57
N PHE A 26 8.62 -9.81 -10.44
CA PHE A 26 8.01 -10.10 -9.14
C PHE A 26 7.10 -8.96 -8.68
N PHE A 27 7.53 -7.70 -8.80
CA PHE A 27 6.69 -6.54 -8.50
C PHE A 27 5.44 -6.51 -9.40
N LEU A 28 5.60 -6.65 -10.71
CA LEU A 28 4.48 -6.64 -11.67
C LEU A 28 3.51 -7.78 -11.42
N TRP A 29 4.04 -8.99 -11.22
CA TRP A 29 3.24 -10.17 -10.89
C TRP A 29 2.40 -9.90 -9.64
N THR A 30 3.03 -9.41 -8.56
CA THR A 30 2.35 -9.07 -7.30
C THR A 30 1.33 -7.95 -7.49
N PHE A 31 1.68 -6.89 -8.22
CA PHE A 31 0.81 -5.76 -8.49
C PHE A 31 -0.46 -6.16 -9.24
N VAL A 32 -0.34 -7.00 -10.28
CA VAL A 32 -1.50 -7.51 -11.03
C VAL A 32 -2.42 -8.36 -10.15
N GLN A 33 -1.93 -8.97 -9.07
CA GLN A 33 -2.78 -9.71 -8.14
C GLN A 33 -3.80 -8.82 -7.41
N PHE A 34 -3.56 -7.50 -7.32
CA PHE A 34 -4.48 -6.52 -6.72
C PHE A 34 -5.66 -6.13 -7.62
N PHE A 35 -5.64 -6.53 -8.89
CA PHE A 35 -6.79 -6.33 -9.76
C PHE A 35 -7.93 -7.28 -9.35
N LEU A 36 -9.09 -6.71 -9.07
CA LEU A 36 -10.32 -7.43 -8.78
C LEU A 36 -11.34 -7.21 -9.90
N PRO A 37 -12.01 -8.26 -10.41
CA PRO A 37 -13.11 -8.09 -11.35
C PRO A 37 -14.20 -7.17 -10.76
N GLY A 38 -14.76 -6.28 -11.58
CA GLY A 38 -15.77 -5.29 -11.16
C GLY A 38 -15.18 -3.99 -10.61
N THR A 39 -14.28 -4.09 -9.63
CA THR A 39 -13.75 -2.93 -8.89
C THR A 39 -12.34 -2.47 -9.34
N GLY A 40 -11.67 -3.27 -10.18
CA GLY A 40 -10.34 -2.99 -10.72
C GLY A 40 -9.26 -2.91 -9.63
N PHE A 41 -8.45 -1.86 -9.65
CA PHE A 41 -7.37 -1.60 -8.69
C PHE A 41 -7.81 -0.78 -7.46
N THR A 42 -9.12 -0.52 -7.28
CA THR A 42 -9.62 0.33 -6.17
C THR A 42 -9.31 -0.24 -4.78
N TYR A 43 -9.00 -1.54 -4.67
CA TYR A 43 -8.48 -2.15 -3.45
C TYR A 43 -7.27 -1.39 -2.88
N LEU A 44 -6.38 -0.91 -3.76
CA LEU A 44 -5.15 -0.18 -3.40
C LEU A 44 -5.43 1.21 -2.83
N ILE A 45 -6.63 1.76 -3.02
CA ILE A 45 -6.99 3.09 -2.50
C ILE A 45 -7.29 3.04 -1.00
N ASN A 46 -7.63 1.85 -0.48
CA ASN A 46 -8.04 1.63 0.92
C ASN A 46 -9.23 2.49 1.34
N PHE A 47 -10.35 2.38 0.63
CA PHE A 47 -11.63 2.89 1.14
C PHE A 47 -12.07 2.07 2.36
N GLY A 48 -12.40 2.76 3.45
CA GLY A 48 -12.98 2.17 4.65
C GLY A 48 -14.51 2.30 4.70
N ASP A 49 -15.11 1.60 5.66
CA ASP A 49 -16.52 1.69 6.03
C ASP A 49 -16.75 2.28 7.45
N ARG A 50 -15.67 2.57 8.21
CA ARG A 50 -15.75 3.11 9.58
C ARG A 50 -15.07 4.48 9.75
N PRO A 51 -15.75 5.47 10.36
CA PRO A 51 -17.20 5.66 10.24
C PRO A 51 -17.59 5.63 8.76
N GLU A 52 -18.88 5.50 8.45
CA GLU A 52 -19.35 5.56 7.06
C GLU A 52 -19.02 6.95 6.47
N LEU A 53 -17.85 7.04 5.83
CA LEU A 53 -17.34 8.30 5.30
C LEU A 53 -18.23 8.70 4.13
N PRO A 54 -18.82 9.92 4.15
CA PRO A 54 -19.65 10.37 3.06
C PRO A 54 -18.87 10.29 1.76
N ARG A 55 -19.41 9.60 0.77
CA ARG A 55 -18.84 9.59 -0.58
C ARG A 55 -19.51 10.66 -1.42
N ILE A 56 -18.73 11.35 -2.23
CA ILE A 56 -19.29 12.24 -3.25
C ILE A 56 -20.23 11.44 -4.18
N ARG A 57 -21.28 12.09 -4.68
CA ARG A 57 -22.36 11.46 -5.45
C ARG A 57 -21.86 10.61 -6.62
N GLU A 58 -20.83 11.08 -7.33
CA GLU A 58 -20.25 10.38 -8.47
C GLU A 58 -19.61 9.05 -8.06
N LEU A 59 -19.01 8.99 -6.87
CA LEU A 59 -18.36 7.78 -6.35
C LEU A 59 -19.37 6.77 -5.82
N GLN A 60 -20.56 7.22 -5.38
CA GLN A 60 -21.66 6.32 -5.01
C GLN A 60 -22.18 5.52 -6.20
N SER A 61 -22.00 6.03 -7.43
CA SER A 61 -22.40 5.36 -8.68
C SER A 61 -21.35 4.38 -9.23
N VAL A 62 -20.18 4.30 -8.60
CA VAL A 62 -19.08 3.43 -9.03
C VAL A 62 -18.92 2.30 -8.03
N ASP A 63 -18.82 1.07 -8.54
CA ASP A 63 -18.46 -0.08 -7.71
C ASP A 63 -16.98 0.03 -7.31
N VAL A 64 -16.74 0.27 -6.02
CA VAL A 64 -15.41 0.42 -5.43
C VAL A 64 -15.20 -0.64 -4.37
N TYR A 65 -13.99 -1.17 -4.29
CA TYR A 65 -13.66 -2.08 -3.20
C TYR A 65 -13.62 -1.31 -1.87
N VAL A 66 -14.38 -1.79 -0.89
CA VAL A 66 -14.43 -1.25 0.48
C VAL A 66 -13.87 -2.28 1.43
N HIS A 67 -12.89 -1.88 2.25
CA HIS A 67 -12.37 -2.71 3.32
C HIS A 67 -13.34 -2.65 4.49
N LYS A 68 -13.89 -3.79 4.91
CA LYS A 68 -14.82 -3.82 6.03
C LYS A 68 -14.12 -3.61 7.35
N ASP A 69 -14.88 -3.09 8.31
CA ASP A 69 -14.43 -2.76 9.66
C ASP A 69 -13.14 -1.92 9.70
N SER A 70 -12.94 -1.10 8.67
CA SER A 70 -11.70 -0.36 8.43
C SER A 70 -11.97 1.14 8.38
N TYR A 71 -11.07 1.91 8.99
CA TYR A 71 -11.05 3.36 8.85
C TYR A 71 -10.58 3.83 7.46
N GLY A 72 -10.18 2.88 6.61
CA GLY A 72 -9.50 3.16 5.35
C GLY A 72 -8.14 3.80 5.61
N TYR A 73 -7.60 4.47 4.58
CA TYR A 73 -6.34 5.18 4.68
C TYR A 73 -6.37 6.48 3.89
N ASP A 74 -5.33 7.29 4.00
CA ASP A 74 -5.21 8.61 3.36
C ASP A 74 -5.59 8.62 1.85
N GLY A 75 -5.33 7.52 1.13
CA GLY A 75 -5.62 7.36 -0.30
C GLY A 75 -7.09 7.60 -0.65
N GLN A 76 -8.02 7.22 0.22
CA GLN A 76 -9.46 7.38 -0.03
C GLN A 76 -9.85 8.85 -0.21
N TYR A 77 -9.28 9.74 0.60
CA TYR A 77 -9.58 11.17 0.55
C TYR A 77 -9.04 11.82 -0.73
N TYR A 78 -7.80 11.48 -1.10
CA TYR A 78 -7.20 11.97 -2.34
C TYR A 78 -7.91 11.43 -3.58
N ALA A 79 -8.42 10.19 -3.53
CA ALA A 79 -9.22 9.64 -4.62
C ALA A 79 -10.54 10.41 -4.83
N GLN A 80 -11.20 10.86 -3.75
CA GLN A 80 -12.37 11.74 -3.86
C GLN A 80 -12.01 13.11 -4.45
N ILE A 81 -10.88 13.69 -4.02
CA ILE A 81 -10.35 14.92 -4.62
C ILE A 81 -10.02 14.72 -6.10
N ALA A 82 -9.44 13.57 -6.48
CA ALA A 82 -9.11 13.26 -7.87
C ALA A 82 -10.34 13.21 -8.78
N VAL A 83 -11.50 12.75 -8.29
CA VAL A 83 -12.75 12.77 -9.05
C VAL A 83 -13.29 14.19 -9.23
N LYS A 84 -13.08 15.09 -8.25
CA LYS A 84 -13.50 16.50 -8.30
C LYS A 84 -12.38 17.49 -7.94
N PRO A 85 -11.32 17.60 -8.76
CA PRO A 85 -10.10 18.29 -8.34
C PRO A 85 -10.16 19.81 -8.46
N LEU A 86 -11.29 20.36 -8.96
CA LEU A 86 -11.56 21.80 -8.94
C LEU A 86 -12.03 22.28 -7.56
N LEU A 87 -12.38 21.38 -6.65
CA LEU A 87 -12.75 21.66 -5.26
C LEU A 87 -13.99 22.57 -5.06
N VAL A 88 -14.76 22.82 -6.12
CA VAL A 88 -15.95 23.69 -6.09
C VAL A 88 -17.17 23.00 -5.46
N SER A 89 -17.24 21.67 -5.51
CA SER A 89 -18.42 20.92 -5.04
C SER A 89 -18.57 20.98 -3.52
N ARG A 90 -19.78 21.27 -3.04
CA ARG A 90 -20.10 21.28 -1.60
C ARG A 90 -19.94 19.90 -0.95
N ASP A 91 -20.24 18.84 -1.70
CA ASP A 91 -20.19 17.45 -1.21
C ASP A 91 -18.77 17.03 -0.77
N LEU A 92 -17.71 17.59 -1.37
CA LEU A 92 -16.33 17.31 -0.97
C LEU A 92 -16.03 17.74 0.47
N ARG A 93 -16.69 18.79 0.97
CA ARG A 93 -16.45 19.29 2.34
C ARG A 93 -16.93 18.31 3.41
N GLY A 94 -17.97 17.53 3.10
CA GLY A 94 -18.45 16.46 3.99
C GLY A 94 -17.72 15.13 3.76
N ALA A 95 -17.22 14.91 2.55
CA ALA A 95 -16.59 13.65 2.16
C ALA A 95 -15.10 13.54 2.51
N VAL A 96 -14.40 14.67 2.61
CA VAL A 96 -12.95 14.72 2.87
C VAL A 96 -12.68 15.44 4.18
N ASP A 97 -12.00 14.75 5.10
CA ASP A 97 -11.56 15.38 6.34
C ASP A 97 -10.50 16.45 6.04
N ASN A 98 -10.70 17.62 6.61
CA ASN A 98 -9.80 18.76 6.48
C ASN A 98 -9.38 19.01 5.02
N LEU A 99 -10.39 19.21 4.16
CA LEU A 99 -10.22 19.37 2.72
C LEU A 99 -9.12 20.37 2.35
N SER A 100 -9.03 21.51 3.04
CA SER A 100 -8.00 22.53 2.77
C SER A 100 -6.58 22.05 3.06
N TYR A 101 -6.38 21.18 4.04
CA TYR A 101 -5.08 20.54 4.30
C TYR A 101 -4.76 19.49 3.25
N ARG A 102 -5.68 18.56 2.96
CA ARG A 102 -5.42 17.46 1.99
C ARG A 102 -5.27 17.96 0.57
N ALA A 103 -6.05 18.97 0.18
CA ALA A 103 -5.98 19.58 -1.14
C ALA A 103 -4.63 20.24 -1.43
N ARG A 104 -3.75 20.47 -0.44
CA ARG A 104 -2.36 20.93 -0.70
C ARG A 104 -1.59 19.96 -1.59
N ARG A 105 -1.95 18.68 -1.57
CA ARG A 105 -1.33 17.57 -2.31
C ARG A 105 -2.06 17.27 -3.62
N ILE A 106 -2.30 18.31 -4.42
CA ILE A 106 -3.21 18.25 -5.57
C ILE A 106 -2.61 17.60 -6.82
N LEU A 107 -1.28 17.59 -6.99
CA LEU A 107 -0.65 17.26 -8.27
C LEU A 107 -1.12 15.91 -8.83
N PHE A 108 -1.07 14.87 -8.00
CA PHE A 108 -1.42 13.51 -8.42
C PHE A 108 -2.93 13.26 -8.50
N CYS A 109 -3.74 14.16 -7.92
CA CYS A 109 -5.18 14.19 -8.14
C CYS A 109 -5.50 14.77 -9.52
N TRP A 110 -4.82 15.85 -9.93
CA TRP A 110 -4.96 16.41 -11.28
C TRP A 110 -4.50 15.44 -12.37
N THR A 111 -3.37 14.76 -12.19
CA THR A 111 -2.91 13.78 -13.19
C THR A 111 -3.91 12.63 -13.34
N ALA A 112 -4.45 12.10 -12.23
CA ALA A 112 -5.47 11.06 -12.28
C ALA A 112 -6.76 11.54 -12.95
N TYR A 113 -7.20 12.77 -12.69
CA TYR A 113 -8.38 13.37 -13.33
C TYR A 113 -8.21 13.47 -14.85
N VAL A 114 -7.07 14.00 -15.30
CA VAL A 114 -6.75 14.15 -16.73
C VAL A 114 -6.65 12.78 -17.41
N LEU A 115 -5.97 11.81 -16.79
CA LEU A 115 -5.83 10.46 -17.34
C LEU A 115 -7.15 9.69 -17.36
N GLY A 116 -8.05 9.96 -16.40
CA GLY A 116 -9.38 9.37 -16.34
C GLY A 116 -10.40 10.05 -17.26
N LEU A 117 -10.02 11.12 -17.97
CA LEU A 117 -10.86 11.84 -18.94
C LEU A 117 -12.23 12.26 -18.37
N GLY A 118 -12.28 12.61 -17.08
CA GLY A 118 -13.51 13.00 -16.40
C GLY A 118 -14.45 11.85 -15.99
N GLN A 119 -14.13 10.60 -16.32
CA GLN A 119 -14.95 9.44 -15.92
C GLN A 119 -14.56 8.92 -14.53
N PRO A 120 -15.46 8.93 -13.52
CA PRO A 120 -15.10 8.59 -12.15
C PRO A 120 -14.40 7.24 -11.98
N TYR A 121 -14.87 6.18 -12.66
CA TYR A 121 -14.23 4.86 -12.62
C TYR A 121 -12.78 4.92 -13.15
N LEU A 122 -12.54 5.50 -14.33
CA LEU A 122 -11.21 5.60 -14.92
C LEU A 122 -10.27 6.49 -14.10
N ILE A 123 -10.79 7.56 -13.48
CA ILE A 123 -10.02 8.41 -12.58
C ILE A 123 -9.51 7.60 -11.39
N LEU A 124 -10.34 6.77 -10.76
CA LEU A 124 -9.93 5.92 -9.65
C LEU A 124 -8.88 4.88 -10.08
N GLN A 125 -9.05 4.27 -11.26
CA GLN A 125 -8.05 3.34 -11.81
C GLN A 125 -6.72 4.05 -12.08
N ALA A 126 -6.75 5.23 -12.73
CA ALA A 126 -5.56 6.02 -12.99
C ALA A 126 -4.87 6.46 -11.69
N TYR A 127 -5.66 6.84 -10.68
CA TYR A 127 -5.17 7.23 -9.36
C TYR A 127 -4.44 6.09 -8.64
N ALA A 128 -4.94 4.86 -8.73
CA ALA A 128 -4.26 3.69 -8.17
C ALA A 128 -3.02 3.30 -8.99
N VAL A 129 -3.15 3.20 -10.31
CA VAL A 129 -2.11 2.67 -11.21
C VAL A 129 -0.92 3.62 -11.37
N GLN A 130 -1.11 4.94 -11.24
CA GLN A 130 0.01 5.90 -11.36
C GLN A 130 1.15 5.64 -10.37
N ASN A 131 0.86 5.04 -9.20
CA ASN A 131 1.89 4.63 -8.24
C ASN A 131 2.80 3.53 -8.81
N ALA A 132 2.22 2.52 -9.47
CA ALA A 132 2.99 1.45 -10.11
C ALA A 132 3.78 1.96 -11.31
N ILE A 133 3.20 2.86 -12.11
CA ILE A 133 3.92 3.52 -13.21
C ILE A 133 5.10 4.32 -12.64
N ALA A 134 4.89 5.10 -11.58
CA ALA A 134 5.96 5.84 -10.92
C ALA A 134 7.05 4.91 -10.36
N TRP A 135 6.67 3.76 -9.79
CA TRP A 135 7.61 2.74 -9.34
C TRP A 135 8.49 2.22 -10.48
N LEU A 136 7.90 1.90 -11.64
CA LEU A 136 8.64 1.41 -12.82
C LEU A 136 9.56 2.49 -13.40
N LEU A 137 9.09 3.73 -13.49
CA LEU A 137 9.89 4.87 -13.96
C LEU A 137 11.04 5.17 -13.00
N LEU A 138 10.79 5.08 -11.69
CA LEU A 138 11.83 5.22 -10.67
C LEU A 138 12.84 4.08 -10.79
N ALA A 139 12.38 2.84 -10.95
CA ALA A 139 13.24 1.67 -11.11
C ALA A 139 14.18 1.81 -12.32
N TRP A 140 13.67 2.29 -13.44
CA TRP A 140 14.46 2.60 -14.62
C TRP A 140 15.44 3.76 -14.37
N LEU A 141 14.97 4.86 -13.76
CA LEU A 141 15.80 6.02 -13.48
C LEU A 141 16.95 5.69 -12.51
N LEU A 142 16.71 4.83 -11.51
CA LEU A 142 17.70 4.40 -10.53
C LEU A 142 18.88 3.65 -11.15
N LEU A 143 18.73 3.04 -12.34
CA LEU A 143 19.84 2.42 -13.06
C LEU A 143 20.97 3.41 -13.39
N ARG A 144 20.68 4.72 -13.37
CA ARG A 144 21.69 5.78 -13.49
C ARG A 144 22.68 5.78 -12.33
N TRP A 145 22.20 5.62 -11.10
CA TRP A 145 23.05 5.63 -9.89
C TRP A 145 23.47 4.22 -9.47
N PHE A 146 22.67 3.21 -9.82
CA PHE A 146 22.87 1.79 -9.50
C PHE A 146 22.83 0.95 -10.78
N PRO A 147 23.85 1.04 -11.65
CA PRO A 147 23.92 0.19 -12.83
C PRO A 147 24.02 -1.30 -12.44
N PRO A 148 23.53 -2.23 -13.28
CA PRO A 148 23.51 -3.66 -13.00
C PRO A 148 24.88 -4.33 -13.23
N ASP A 149 25.91 -3.82 -12.55
CA ASP A 149 27.29 -4.28 -12.65
C ASP A 149 27.75 -5.12 -11.44
N GLY A 150 26.94 -5.21 -10.38
CA GLY A 150 27.25 -6.01 -9.20
C GLY A 150 26.14 -6.05 -8.14
N LEU A 151 26.29 -6.98 -7.20
CA LEU A 151 25.32 -7.22 -6.12
C LEU A 151 25.13 -6.00 -5.21
N SER A 152 26.18 -5.22 -4.95
CA SER A 152 26.06 -4.01 -4.12
C SER A 152 25.14 -2.96 -4.75
N ASN A 153 25.19 -2.78 -6.07
CA ASN A 153 24.27 -1.89 -6.76
C ASN A 153 22.85 -2.46 -6.79
N PHE A 154 22.69 -3.78 -6.97
CA PHE A 154 21.38 -4.43 -6.85
C PHE A 154 20.75 -4.18 -5.47
N VAL A 155 21.50 -4.37 -4.38
CA VAL A 155 20.99 -4.16 -3.02
C VAL A 155 20.61 -2.70 -2.76
N ARG A 156 21.31 -1.71 -3.34
CA ARG A 156 20.94 -0.28 -3.24
C ARG A 156 19.67 0.05 -4.04
N TRP A 157 19.60 -0.50 -5.25
CA TRP A 157 18.46 -0.35 -6.15
C TRP A 157 17.20 -0.99 -5.54
N ALA A 158 17.29 -2.26 -5.14
CA ALA A 158 16.21 -2.99 -4.50
C ALA A 158 15.89 -2.40 -3.11
N GLY A 159 16.92 -2.03 -2.35
CA GLY A 159 16.83 -1.34 -1.07
C GLY A 159 15.97 -0.08 -1.11
N THR A 160 16.04 0.67 -2.21
CA THR A 160 15.21 1.86 -2.43
C THR A 160 13.79 1.49 -2.86
N LEU A 161 13.65 0.61 -3.87
CA LEU A 161 12.34 0.31 -4.49
C LEU A 161 11.42 -0.54 -3.62
N PHE A 162 11.99 -1.42 -2.81
CA PHE A 162 11.27 -2.33 -1.92
C PHE A 162 11.29 -1.83 -0.47
N ALA A 163 11.81 -0.62 -0.20
CA ALA A 163 11.69 0.00 1.11
C ALA A 163 10.22 0.12 1.51
N TRP A 164 9.93 -0.08 2.80
CA TRP A 164 8.58 -0.02 3.34
C TRP A 164 7.78 1.20 2.87
N GLY A 165 8.39 2.40 2.89
CA GLY A 165 7.71 3.63 2.50
C GLY A 165 7.25 3.65 1.04
N VAL A 166 8.06 3.07 0.13
CA VAL A 166 7.70 2.95 -1.30
C VAL A 166 6.65 1.85 -1.50
N ALA A 167 6.78 0.73 -0.80
CA ALA A 167 5.80 -0.36 -0.84
C ALA A 167 4.42 0.07 -0.36
N LEU A 168 4.37 0.76 0.79
CA LEU A 168 3.13 1.32 1.34
C LEU A 168 2.52 2.37 0.41
N SER A 169 3.36 3.15 -0.30
CA SER A 169 2.87 4.09 -1.32
C SER A 169 2.07 3.40 -2.42
N VAL A 170 2.56 2.25 -2.91
CA VAL A 170 1.85 1.45 -3.90
C VAL A 170 0.61 0.81 -3.29
N ARG A 171 0.74 0.16 -2.13
CA ARG A 171 -0.33 -0.59 -1.46
C ARG A 171 -1.54 0.27 -1.08
N SER A 172 -1.30 1.54 -0.76
CA SER A 172 -2.31 2.48 -0.25
C SER A 172 -2.54 3.68 -1.18
N ALA A 173 -2.09 3.58 -2.43
CA ALA A 173 -2.18 4.64 -3.45
C ALA A 173 -1.81 6.04 -2.92
N LEU A 174 -0.70 6.11 -2.19
CA LEU A 174 -0.17 7.35 -1.61
C LEU A 174 0.75 8.08 -2.57
N MET A 175 1.20 9.26 -2.17
CA MET A 175 1.97 10.15 -3.04
C MET A 175 3.49 10.02 -2.84
N ASP A 176 3.94 9.18 -1.91
CA ASP A 176 5.34 9.12 -1.48
C ASP A 176 6.27 8.61 -2.62
N GLY A 177 5.87 7.55 -3.32
CA GLY A 177 6.61 6.98 -4.46
C GLY A 177 6.68 7.92 -5.68
N PRO A 178 5.53 8.41 -6.20
CA PRO A 178 5.50 9.43 -7.25
C PRO A 178 6.28 10.70 -6.89
N SER A 179 6.23 11.13 -5.63
CA SER A 179 7.05 12.25 -5.11
C SER A 179 8.54 11.95 -5.20
N LEU A 180 8.97 10.75 -4.76
CA LEU A 180 10.38 10.36 -4.84
C LEU A 180 10.89 10.34 -6.29
N LEU A 181 10.07 9.89 -7.25
CA LEU A 181 10.40 9.94 -8.67
C LEU A 181 10.70 11.38 -9.12
N LEU A 182 9.84 12.35 -8.77
CA LEU A 182 10.06 13.75 -9.13
C LEU A 182 11.32 14.32 -8.49
N ILE A 183 11.61 13.98 -7.23
CA ILE A 183 12.85 14.38 -6.55
C ILE A 183 14.07 13.81 -7.31
N ALA A 184 14.05 12.52 -7.65
CA ALA A 184 15.12 11.87 -8.41
C ALA A 184 15.31 12.49 -9.81
N VAL A 185 14.22 12.82 -10.51
CA VAL A 185 14.28 13.54 -11.80
C VAL A 185 14.89 14.93 -11.61
N GLY A 186 14.50 15.66 -10.55
CA GLY A 186 15.09 16.95 -10.19
C GLY A 186 16.60 16.85 -10.02
N VAL A 187 17.07 15.91 -9.19
CA VAL A 187 18.51 15.70 -8.98
C VAL A 187 19.22 15.31 -10.29
N MET A 188 18.64 14.42 -11.10
CA MET A 188 19.20 14.08 -12.41
C MET A 188 19.36 15.34 -13.30
N LEU A 189 18.38 16.24 -13.31
CA LEU A 189 18.47 17.48 -14.08
C LEU A 189 19.56 18.42 -13.54
N ALA A 190 19.69 18.53 -12.22
CA ALA A 190 20.76 19.30 -11.58
C ALA A 190 22.15 18.73 -11.95
N GLU A 191 22.35 17.42 -11.84
CA GLU A 191 23.59 16.72 -12.26
C GLU A 191 23.91 16.92 -13.75
N LYS A 192 22.89 17.09 -14.60
CA LYS A 192 23.06 17.36 -16.04
C LYS A 192 23.33 18.84 -16.35
N GLY A 193 23.55 19.68 -15.34
CA GLY A 193 23.79 21.11 -15.52
C GLY A 193 22.52 21.90 -15.91
N ARG A 194 21.33 21.38 -15.61
CA ARG A 194 20.03 22.04 -15.84
C ARG A 194 19.35 22.45 -14.53
N PRO A 195 19.94 23.35 -13.74
CA PRO A 195 19.48 23.65 -12.39
C PRO A 195 18.11 24.35 -12.35
N TRP A 196 17.76 25.12 -13.39
CA TRP A 196 16.43 25.73 -13.52
C TRP A 196 15.35 24.68 -13.79
N GLY A 197 15.62 23.73 -14.69
CA GLY A 197 14.73 22.58 -14.93
C GLY A 197 14.56 21.72 -13.67
N SER A 198 15.64 21.53 -12.91
CA SER A 198 15.58 20.89 -11.59
C SER A 198 14.65 21.65 -10.64
N ALA A 199 14.80 22.97 -10.51
CA ALA A 199 13.97 23.78 -9.64
C ALA A 199 12.49 23.71 -10.02
N CYS A 200 12.15 23.75 -11.31
CA CYS A 200 10.78 23.59 -11.78
C CYS A 200 10.19 22.22 -11.40
N VAL A 201 10.93 21.13 -11.61
CA VAL A 201 10.45 19.78 -11.25
C VAL A 201 10.29 19.62 -9.75
N LEU A 202 11.22 20.13 -8.95
CA LEU A 202 11.12 20.10 -7.49
C LEU A 202 9.97 21.00 -6.97
N GLY A 203 9.70 22.11 -7.63
CA GLY A 203 8.54 22.94 -7.31
C GLY A 203 7.21 22.25 -7.59
N LEU A 204 7.10 21.54 -8.71
CA LEU A 204 5.96 20.67 -8.99
C LEU A 204 5.86 19.54 -7.95
N ALA A 205 6.98 18.94 -7.55
CA ALA A 205 6.98 17.92 -6.50
C ALA A 205 6.38 18.44 -5.18
N GLY A 206 6.55 19.72 -4.86
CA GLY A 206 5.91 20.39 -3.71
C GLY A 206 4.37 20.31 -3.71
N LEU A 207 3.74 20.29 -4.89
CA LEU A 207 2.29 20.10 -5.05
C LEU A 207 1.84 18.64 -4.90
N GLY A 208 2.77 17.68 -4.95
CA GLY A 208 2.50 16.28 -4.61
C GLY A 208 2.58 16.04 -3.10
N ARG A 209 3.51 16.75 -2.44
CA ARG A 209 3.69 16.73 -0.99
C ARG A 209 4.49 17.94 -0.54
N GLU A 210 4.06 18.59 0.53
CA GLU A 210 4.63 19.84 1.01
C GLU A 210 6.10 19.68 1.42
N THR A 211 6.45 18.57 2.08
CA THR A 211 7.82 18.30 2.51
C THR A 211 8.81 18.09 1.36
N ASN A 212 8.34 17.91 0.12
CA ASN A 212 9.22 17.81 -1.05
C ASN A 212 9.97 19.12 -1.33
N VAL A 213 9.51 20.25 -0.80
CA VAL A 213 10.27 21.51 -0.89
C VAL A 213 11.64 21.42 -0.20
N LEU A 214 11.82 20.50 0.75
CA LEU A 214 13.11 20.22 1.38
C LEU A 214 14.16 19.73 0.38
N ALA A 215 13.75 19.05 -0.70
CA ALA A 215 14.67 18.68 -1.78
C ALA A 215 15.24 19.91 -2.50
N GLY A 216 14.60 21.08 -2.35
CA GLY A 216 15.11 22.37 -2.80
C GLY A 216 16.45 22.78 -2.17
N SER A 217 16.91 22.11 -1.13
CA SER A 217 18.24 22.34 -0.53
C SER A 217 19.39 22.20 -1.54
N ILE A 218 19.18 21.47 -2.64
CA ILE A 218 20.17 21.39 -3.73
C ILE A 218 20.36 22.72 -4.48
N CYS A 219 19.42 23.66 -4.37
CA CYS A 219 19.51 24.98 -5.01
C CYS A 219 20.50 25.92 -4.32
N LEU A 220 20.95 25.59 -3.10
CA LEU A 220 21.89 26.40 -2.33
C LEU A 220 23.28 26.45 -2.99
N PRO A 221 24.05 27.54 -2.82
CA PRO A 221 25.41 27.65 -3.36
C PRO A 221 26.35 26.53 -2.86
N GLU A 222 27.29 26.10 -3.70
CA GLU A 222 28.27 25.05 -3.35
C GLU A 222 29.48 25.57 -2.57
N ARG A 223 29.96 26.78 -2.87
CA ARG A 223 31.24 27.27 -2.36
C ARG A 223 31.30 28.78 -2.15
N GLU A 224 30.82 29.57 -3.11
CA GLU A 224 31.01 31.02 -3.11
C GLU A 224 29.68 31.76 -2.92
N TRP A 225 29.60 32.56 -1.86
CA TRP A 225 28.47 33.45 -1.62
C TRP A 225 28.62 34.73 -2.46
N ASN A 226 28.89 34.57 -3.75
CA ASN A 226 28.89 35.68 -4.69
C ASN A 226 27.44 36.10 -4.97
N TRP A 227 27.19 37.40 -5.08
CA TRP A 227 25.87 37.96 -5.36
C TRP A 227 25.15 37.30 -6.56
N ARG A 228 25.89 36.96 -7.62
CA ARG A 228 25.30 36.26 -8.79
C ARG A 228 24.80 34.86 -8.46
N GLU A 229 25.56 34.11 -7.67
CA GLU A 229 25.20 32.75 -7.24
C GLU A 229 24.04 32.79 -6.24
N VAL A 230 24.09 33.71 -5.27
CA VAL A 230 23.02 33.94 -4.29
C VAL A 230 21.71 34.33 -5.00
N ARG A 231 21.77 35.26 -5.97
CA ARG A 231 20.60 35.65 -6.76
C ARG A 231 20.03 34.48 -7.57
N SER A 232 20.89 33.67 -8.18
CA SER A 232 20.43 32.48 -8.92
C SER A 232 19.86 31.41 -7.99
N ALA A 233 20.45 31.21 -6.81
CA ALA A 233 19.94 30.30 -5.79
C ALA A 233 18.57 30.78 -5.27
N ALA A 234 18.43 32.07 -4.97
CA ALA A 234 17.16 32.67 -4.57
C ALA A 234 16.08 32.48 -5.65
N GLY A 235 16.39 32.76 -6.91
CA GLY A 235 15.44 32.54 -8.01
C GLY A 235 15.00 31.08 -8.16
N ARG A 236 15.93 30.13 -7.99
CA ARG A 236 15.60 28.69 -8.01
C ARG A 236 14.79 28.27 -6.80
N SER A 237 15.13 28.75 -5.61
CA SER A 237 14.36 28.50 -4.38
C SER A 237 12.94 29.05 -4.47
N LEU A 238 12.76 30.22 -5.10
CA LEU A 238 11.44 30.78 -5.40
C LEU A 238 10.64 29.88 -6.36
N LEU A 239 11.29 29.26 -7.35
CA LEU A 239 10.61 28.28 -8.22
C LEU A 239 10.26 26.98 -7.50
N VAL A 240 11.04 26.56 -6.50
CA VAL A 240 10.72 25.37 -5.69
C VAL A 240 9.55 25.64 -4.76
N ILE A 241 9.53 26.79 -4.09
CA ILE A 241 8.53 27.11 -3.05
C ILE A 241 7.26 27.72 -3.67
N GLY A 242 7.40 28.46 -4.76
CA GLY A 242 6.36 29.25 -5.41
C GLY A 242 5.07 28.48 -5.72
N PRO A 243 5.11 27.33 -6.41
CA PRO A 243 3.91 26.55 -6.72
C PRO A 243 3.10 26.19 -5.48
N LEU A 244 3.76 25.69 -4.43
CA LEU A 244 3.10 25.32 -3.18
C LEU A 244 2.52 26.54 -2.45
N VAL A 245 3.26 27.66 -2.39
CA VAL A 245 2.78 28.89 -1.75
C VAL A 245 1.58 29.46 -2.49
N LEU A 246 1.65 29.56 -3.81
CA LEU A 246 0.54 30.04 -4.64
C LEU A 246 -0.70 29.15 -4.46
N TRP A 247 -0.53 27.84 -4.52
CA TRP A 247 -1.63 26.90 -4.36
C TRP A 247 -2.23 26.95 -2.95
N THR A 248 -1.39 27.00 -1.91
CA THR A 248 -1.87 27.13 -0.52
C THR A 248 -2.59 28.47 -0.30
N GLY A 249 -2.13 29.54 -0.96
CA GLY A 249 -2.82 30.83 -0.99
C GLY A 249 -4.20 30.73 -1.67
N CYS A 250 -4.32 30.03 -2.79
CA CYS A 250 -5.61 29.74 -3.43
C CYS A 250 -6.54 28.95 -2.50
N LEU A 251 -6.02 27.94 -1.79
CA LEU A 251 -6.80 27.17 -0.82
C LEU A 251 -7.26 28.02 0.36
N TRP A 252 -6.40 28.92 0.85
CA TRP A 252 -6.74 29.85 1.92
C TRP A 252 -7.85 30.83 1.48
N LEU A 253 -7.77 31.36 0.26
CA LEU A 253 -8.83 32.20 -0.31
C LEU A 253 -10.15 31.44 -0.52
N ALA A 254 -10.09 30.15 -0.85
CA ALA A 254 -11.27 29.33 -1.13
C ALA A 254 -11.95 28.75 0.13
N PHE A 255 -11.18 28.44 1.18
CA PHE A 255 -11.65 27.71 2.36
C PHE A 255 -11.43 28.43 3.69
N GLY A 256 -10.66 29.53 3.71
CA GLY A 256 -10.26 30.21 4.94
C GLY A 256 -9.15 29.50 5.69
N GLU A 257 -9.07 29.74 7.00
CA GLU A 257 -8.06 29.12 7.87
C GLU A 257 -8.33 27.62 8.06
N PRO A 258 -7.32 26.73 7.93
CA PRO A 258 -7.50 25.30 8.16
C PRO A 258 -7.88 25.02 9.62
N SER A 259 -8.90 24.21 9.85
CA SER A 259 -9.38 23.85 11.20
C SER A 259 -8.34 23.06 12.02
N ASN A 260 -7.44 22.33 11.36
CA ASN A 260 -6.29 21.68 12.01
C ASN A 260 -5.12 21.61 11.02
N PRO A 261 -4.15 22.53 11.04
CA PRO A 261 -3.02 22.55 10.10
C PRO A 261 -2.03 21.38 10.27
N GLY A 262 -2.35 20.37 11.08
CA GLY A 262 -1.51 19.20 11.32
C GLY A 262 -0.56 19.42 12.49
N HIS A 263 -1.04 20.00 13.59
CA HIS A 263 -0.22 20.33 14.76
C HIS A 263 0.52 19.12 15.36
N ARG A 264 -0.04 17.91 15.20
CA ARG A 264 0.58 16.65 15.67
C ARG A 264 1.64 16.08 14.72
N ASN A 265 1.87 16.71 13.57
CA ASN A 265 2.90 16.25 12.61
C ASN A 265 4.31 16.60 13.05
N PHE A 266 4.47 17.57 13.96
CA PHE A 266 5.78 18.01 14.45
C PHE A 266 5.80 18.05 15.98
N SER A 267 6.93 17.68 16.58
CA SER A 267 7.16 17.65 18.03
C SER A 267 8.54 18.23 18.40
N ALA A 268 8.90 18.20 19.68
CA ALA A 268 10.26 18.53 20.08
C ALA A 268 11.28 17.54 19.46
N PRO A 269 12.54 17.97 19.28
CA PRO A 269 13.59 17.12 18.70
C PRO A 269 13.70 15.75 19.36
N PHE A 270 13.58 14.69 18.56
CA PHE A 270 13.66 13.27 18.94
C PHE A 270 12.63 12.78 19.97
N GLU A 271 11.70 13.62 20.43
CA GLU A 271 10.73 13.27 21.46
C GLU A 271 9.94 12.00 21.09
N GLU A 272 9.22 12.07 19.97
CA GLU A 272 8.38 10.97 19.49
C GLU A 272 9.21 9.83 18.88
N TYR A 273 10.43 10.13 18.42
CA TYR A 273 11.37 9.11 17.96
C TYR A 273 11.76 8.16 19.09
N PHE A 274 12.15 8.71 20.25
CA PHE A 274 12.51 7.92 21.42
C PHE A 274 11.28 7.29 22.07
N ALA A 275 10.13 7.96 22.06
CA ALA A 275 8.87 7.36 22.48
C ALA A 275 8.55 6.09 21.68
N LYS A 276 8.65 6.15 20.35
CA LYS A 276 8.39 4.97 19.50
C LYS A 276 9.38 3.82 19.74
N TRP A 277 10.65 4.12 19.98
CA TRP A 277 11.64 3.11 20.39
C TRP A 277 11.27 2.46 21.72
N SER A 278 10.91 3.26 22.72
CA SER A 278 10.49 2.80 24.05
C SER A 278 9.25 1.90 23.96
N ASP A 279 8.24 2.32 23.20
CA ASP A 279 6.99 1.57 23.00
C ASP A 279 7.26 0.21 22.35
N ALA A 280 8.03 0.19 21.26
CA ALA A 280 8.32 -1.06 20.53
C ALA A 280 9.14 -2.05 21.38
N ILE A 281 10.09 -1.56 22.19
CA ILE A 281 10.86 -2.40 23.12
C ILE A 281 9.96 -2.92 24.24
N THR A 282 9.09 -2.07 24.80
CA THR A 282 8.18 -2.44 25.89
C THR A 282 7.18 -3.49 25.44
N GLN A 283 6.61 -3.33 24.24
CA GLN A 283 5.71 -4.32 23.63
C GLN A 283 6.43 -5.67 23.42
N LEU A 284 7.66 -5.67 22.89
CA LEU A 284 8.42 -6.91 22.69
C LEU A 284 8.82 -7.58 24.01
N ARG A 285 9.07 -6.81 25.08
CA ARG A 285 9.34 -7.35 26.42
C ARG A 285 8.09 -7.99 27.02
N ALA A 286 6.92 -7.38 26.82
CA ALA A 286 5.65 -7.91 27.28
C ALA A 286 5.26 -9.18 26.50
N ASN A 287 5.46 -9.19 25.18
CA ASN A 287 5.20 -10.34 24.31
C ASN A 287 6.32 -10.51 23.28
N ARG A 288 7.23 -11.46 23.52
CA ARG A 288 8.38 -11.71 22.64
C ARG A 288 7.99 -12.17 21.23
N SER A 289 6.79 -12.73 21.08
CA SER A 289 6.23 -13.16 19.79
C SER A 289 5.41 -12.08 19.07
N ASP A 290 5.38 -10.85 19.57
CA ASP A 290 4.68 -9.75 18.89
C ASP A 290 5.40 -9.37 17.59
N GLU A 291 4.81 -9.75 16.46
CA GLU A 291 5.34 -9.46 15.13
C GLU A 291 5.30 -7.96 14.81
N LEU A 292 4.30 -7.22 15.29
CA LEU A 292 4.18 -5.79 15.03
C LEU A 292 5.31 -5.01 15.71
N ALA A 293 5.64 -5.39 16.94
CA ALA A 293 6.76 -4.82 17.67
C ALA A 293 8.10 -5.09 16.95
N LYS A 294 8.34 -6.34 16.50
CA LYS A 294 9.57 -6.73 15.79
C LYS A 294 9.76 -5.91 14.50
N TRP A 295 8.73 -5.82 13.68
CA TRP A 295 8.80 -5.11 12.41
C TRP A 295 8.95 -3.59 12.58
N THR A 296 8.35 -3.03 13.63
CA THR A 296 8.57 -1.63 14.03
C THR A 296 10.03 -1.39 14.40
N LEU A 297 10.65 -2.27 15.21
CA LEU A 297 12.07 -2.17 15.57
C LEU A 297 13.00 -2.29 14.36
N ILE A 298 12.70 -3.19 13.42
CA ILE A 298 13.45 -3.36 12.17
C ILE A 298 13.41 -2.07 11.33
N MET A 299 12.24 -1.44 11.23
CA MET A 299 12.10 -0.14 10.57
C MET A 299 12.90 0.96 11.30
N LEU A 300 12.78 1.05 12.63
CA LEU A 300 13.49 2.04 13.42
C LEU A 300 15.01 1.87 13.32
N LEU A 301 15.53 0.64 13.35
CA LEU A 301 16.95 0.35 13.17
C LEU A 301 17.43 0.81 11.78
N SER A 302 16.65 0.53 10.73
CA SER A 302 16.92 0.99 9.36
C SER A 302 17.01 2.52 9.29
N LEU A 303 16.04 3.24 9.87
CA LEU A 303 16.04 4.70 9.90
C LEU A 303 17.20 5.28 10.73
N THR A 304 17.53 4.69 11.89
CA THR A 304 18.71 5.09 12.69
C THR A 304 19.97 5.02 11.85
N VAL A 305 20.21 3.89 11.17
CA VAL A 305 21.44 3.70 10.39
C VAL A 305 21.51 4.68 9.21
N GLN A 306 20.38 4.95 8.54
CA GLN A 306 20.30 5.97 7.51
C GLN A 306 20.63 7.36 8.06
N PHE A 307 20.01 7.75 9.17
CA PHE A 307 20.24 9.04 9.84
C PHE A 307 21.71 9.22 10.24
N LEU A 308 22.29 8.26 10.97
CA LEU A 308 23.68 8.34 11.45
C LEU A 308 24.67 8.43 10.29
N THR A 309 24.41 7.71 9.19
CA THR A 309 25.28 7.75 8.00
C THR A 309 25.33 9.15 7.38
N ILE A 310 24.18 9.83 7.29
CA ILE A 310 24.11 11.19 6.75
C ILE A 310 24.71 12.20 7.73
N ALA A 311 24.36 12.10 9.01
CA ALA A 311 24.79 13.02 10.06
C ALA A 311 26.30 13.00 10.28
N PHE A 312 26.93 11.83 10.31
CA PHE A 312 28.36 11.69 10.58
C PHE A 312 29.25 11.77 9.34
N ARG A 313 28.69 11.95 8.14
CA ARG A 313 29.47 12.06 6.89
C ARG A 313 29.08 13.29 6.09
N PRO A 314 29.38 14.51 6.59
CA PRO A 314 29.03 15.74 5.91
C PRO A 314 29.67 15.82 4.51
N GLN A 315 28.84 15.99 3.49
CA GLN A 315 29.27 16.13 2.09
C GLN A 315 28.48 17.27 1.42
N TRP A 316 28.65 18.51 1.88
CA TRP A 316 27.89 19.67 1.36
C TRP A 316 27.91 19.82 -0.16
N ARG A 317 28.98 19.38 -0.83
CA ARG A 317 29.11 19.43 -2.30
C ARG A 317 28.29 18.37 -3.03
N ASN A 318 27.83 17.34 -2.33
CA ASN A 318 27.02 16.28 -2.91
C ASN A 318 25.53 16.63 -2.79
N LEU A 319 24.83 16.69 -3.92
CA LEU A 319 23.41 17.01 -3.99
C LEU A 319 22.55 16.05 -3.14
N TRP A 320 22.87 14.76 -3.19
CA TRP A 320 22.17 13.74 -2.40
C TRP A 320 22.39 13.92 -0.91
N TRP A 321 23.57 14.41 -0.49
CA TRP A 321 23.80 14.67 0.93
C TRP A 321 22.96 15.83 1.43
N ARG A 322 22.76 16.89 0.64
CA ARG A 322 21.90 18.02 1.03
C ARG A 322 20.46 17.58 1.22
N ILE A 323 19.93 16.78 0.29
CA ILE A 323 18.60 16.19 0.41
C ILE A 323 18.54 15.29 1.65
N GLY A 324 19.49 14.36 1.78
CA GLY A 324 19.59 13.47 2.93
C GLY A 324 19.61 14.25 4.25
N ALA A 325 20.39 15.32 4.34
CA ALA A 325 20.50 16.16 5.53
C ALA A 325 19.19 16.88 5.85
N SER A 326 18.48 17.41 4.84
CA SER A 326 17.17 18.05 5.04
C SER A 326 16.10 17.05 5.52
N TYR A 327 16.09 15.82 5.01
CA TYR A 327 15.15 14.79 5.46
C TYR A 327 15.58 14.10 6.77
N ALA A 328 16.88 14.06 7.07
CA ALA A 328 17.39 13.68 8.38
C ALA A 328 16.97 14.71 9.43
N LEU A 329 17.03 16.02 9.11
CA LEU A 329 16.49 17.06 9.97
C LEU A 329 14.98 16.91 10.14
N LEU A 330 14.23 16.65 9.07
CA LEU A 330 12.80 16.37 9.15
C LEU A 330 12.51 15.22 10.13
N LEU A 331 13.26 14.11 10.04
CA LEU A 331 13.12 12.95 10.93
C LEU A 331 13.21 13.33 12.42
N VAL A 332 14.09 14.27 12.78
CA VAL A 332 14.29 14.74 14.16
C VAL A 332 13.03 15.39 14.73
N PHE A 333 12.23 16.06 13.90
CA PHE A 333 11.08 16.84 14.34
C PHE A 333 9.73 16.16 14.06
N LEU A 334 9.69 14.91 13.57
CA LEU A 334 8.42 14.22 13.29
C LEU A 334 7.63 13.96 14.58
N GLY A 335 6.37 14.41 14.60
CA GLY A 335 5.45 14.31 15.73
C GLY A 335 4.62 13.03 15.78
N SER A 336 3.80 12.89 16.83
CA SER A 336 3.00 11.69 17.15
C SER A 336 2.18 11.16 15.99
N ALA A 337 1.51 12.03 15.22
CA ALA A 337 0.66 11.62 14.10
C ALA A 337 1.44 10.88 12.99
N VAL A 338 2.76 11.10 12.91
CA VAL A 338 3.63 10.43 11.94
C VAL A 338 4.16 9.10 12.47
N TRP A 339 4.28 8.95 13.79
CA TRP A 339 4.76 7.73 14.44
C TRP A 339 3.62 6.77 14.82
N GLU A 340 2.38 7.25 14.84
CA GLU A 340 1.19 6.48 15.17
C GLU A 340 0.93 5.30 14.23
N GLY A 341 0.33 4.25 14.80
CA GLY A 341 0.02 3.02 14.09
C GLY A 341 1.23 2.14 13.83
N TYR A 342 1.00 1.11 13.01
CA TYR A 342 1.98 0.10 12.69
C TYR A 342 2.52 0.27 11.27
N PRO A 343 3.85 0.28 11.06
CA PRO A 343 4.92 0.66 11.99
C PRO A 343 5.04 2.20 12.16
N GLY A 344 4.15 2.95 11.51
CA GLY A 344 4.13 4.41 11.46
C GLY A 344 4.25 4.94 10.03
N ALA A 345 3.93 6.22 9.84
CA ALA A 345 4.11 6.94 8.58
C ALA A 345 5.54 7.50 8.41
N ALA A 346 6.40 7.47 9.42
CA ALA A 346 7.74 8.06 9.36
C ALA A 346 8.57 7.56 8.17
N SER A 347 8.63 6.24 7.97
CA SER A 347 9.41 5.63 6.89
C SER A 347 8.92 5.99 5.48
N ARG A 348 7.64 6.35 5.30
CA ARG A 348 7.12 6.92 4.04
C ARG A 348 7.44 8.42 3.90
N VAL A 349 7.42 9.15 5.01
CA VAL A 349 7.73 10.60 5.06
C VAL A 349 9.17 10.89 4.65
N VAL A 350 10.11 10.04 5.09
CA VAL A 350 11.54 10.22 4.83
C VAL A 350 12.10 9.28 3.75
N VAL A 351 11.28 8.76 2.84
CA VAL A 351 11.76 7.95 1.69
C VAL A 351 12.93 8.61 0.92
N PRO A 352 12.98 9.95 0.73
CA PRO A 352 14.15 10.59 0.12
C PRO A 352 15.46 10.41 0.90
N LEU A 353 15.40 10.27 2.24
CA LEU A 353 16.55 9.91 3.08
C LEU A 353 17.06 8.50 2.71
N THR A 354 16.17 7.54 2.46
CA THR A 354 16.54 6.18 2.06
C THR A 354 17.26 6.15 0.72
N LEU A 355 16.80 6.91 -0.27
CA LEU A 355 17.52 7.03 -1.55
C LEU A 355 18.87 7.74 -1.38
N ALA A 356 18.90 8.86 -0.66
CA ALA A 356 20.16 9.58 -0.38
C ALA A 356 21.19 8.67 0.32
N PHE A 357 20.76 7.92 1.34
CA PHE A 357 21.58 6.91 2.00
C PHE A 357 22.14 5.88 1.01
N ASN A 358 21.28 5.28 0.18
CA ASN A 358 21.70 4.28 -0.79
C ASN A 358 22.66 4.82 -1.86
N VAL A 359 22.63 6.12 -2.16
CA VAL A 359 23.63 6.76 -3.03
C VAL A 359 24.95 7.01 -2.30
N LEU A 360 24.89 7.42 -1.03
CA LEU A 360 26.03 7.98 -0.29
C LEU A 360 26.86 6.95 0.50
N VAL A 361 26.27 5.81 0.89
CA VAL A 361 27.03 4.75 1.58
C VAL A 361 28.21 4.33 0.69
N PRO A 362 29.46 4.32 1.17
CA PRO A 362 30.59 3.95 0.34
C PRO A 362 30.50 2.51 -0.18
N ARG A 363 31.21 2.24 -1.27
CA ARG A 363 31.33 0.89 -1.83
C ARG A 363 32.45 0.12 -1.11
N GLY A 364 32.32 -1.21 -1.05
CA GLY A 364 33.33 -2.11 -0.48
C GLY A 364 32.81 -2.99 0.66
N LEU A 365 33.53 -4.09 0.94
CA LEU A 365 33.04 -5.13 1.84
C LEU A 365 32.74 -4.64 3.26
N ARG A 366 33.55 -3.70 3.76
CA ARG A 366 33.41 -3.10 5.11
C ARG A 366 32.11 -2.32 5.31
N TRP A 367 31.46 -1.89 4.22
CA TRP A 367 30.22 -1.11 4.26
C TRP A 367 28.97 -1.96 4.08
N TRP A 368 29.10 -3.28 3.83
CA TRP A 368 27.95 -4.17 3.74
C TRP A 368 27.08 -4.18 4.99
N PRO A 369 27.61 -4.25 6.22
CA PRO A 369 26.76 -4.22 7.41
C PRO A 369 25.92 -2.94 7.47
N VAL A 370 26.51 -1.77 7.20
CA VAL A 370 25.80 -0.49 7.16
C VAL A 370 24.73 -0.50 6.07
N LEU A 371 25.08 -0.95 4.85
CA LEU A 371 24.16 -1.01 3.72
C LEU A 371 22.96 -1.93 3.99
N LEU A 372 23.20 -3.11 4.57
CA LEU A 372 22.15 -4.07 4.89
C LEU A 372 21.26 -3.57 6.03
N LEU A 373 21.87 -3.09 7.13
CA LEU A 373 21.14 -2.54 8.27
C LEU A 373 20.26 -1.34 7.86
N GLY A 374 20.80 -0.43 7.05
CA GLY A 374 20.06 0.72 6.55
C GLY A 374 18.95 0.37 5.57
N ASN A 375 18.92 -0.83 4.97
CA ASN A 375 17.86 -1.30 4.08
C ASN A 375 16.99 -2.42 4.69
N LEU A 376 17.07 -2.67 6.00
CA LEU A 376 16.30 -3.73 6.65
C LEU A 376 14.78 -3.59 6.47
N SER A 377 14.28 -2.38 6.24
CA SER A 377 12.86 -2.13 5.98
C SER A 377 12.31 -2.88 4.75
N VAL A 378 13.19 -3.36 3.84
CA VAL A 378 12.81 -4.25 2.72
C VAL A 378 12.22 -5.58 3.19
N LEU A 379 12.62 -6.08 4.36
CA LEU A 379 12.13 -7.36 4.89
C LEU A 379 10.62 -7.34 5.16
N ASN A 380 10.07 -6.15 5.38
CA ASN A 380 8.65 -5.94 5.59
C ASN A 380 7.83 -5.86 4.27
N PHE A 381 8.49 -5.89 3.11
CA PHE A 381 7.83 -5.76 1.81
C PHE A 381 6.73 -6.80 1.55
N PRO A 382 6.91 -8.10 1.86
CA PRO A 382 5.88 -9.10 1.64
C PRO A 382 4.57 -8.76 2.37
N ASP A 383 4.69 -8.23 3.59
CA ASP A 383 3.53 -7.82 4.40
C ASP A 383 2.74 -6.66 3.78
N GLN A 384 3.41 -5.79 3.01
CA GLN A 384 2.76 -4.66 2.35
C GLN A 384 2.12 -5.01 1.03
N LEU A 385 2.72 -5.91 0.26
CA LEU A 385 2.15 -6.31 -1.03
C LEU A 385 1.42 -7.66 -0.97
N TYR A 386 0.87 -8.04 0.19
CA TYR A 386 -0.08 -9.15 0.24
C TYR A 386 -1.28 -8.83 -0.64
N PRO A 387 -1.53 -9.63 -1.69
CA PRO A 387 -2.66 -9.38 -2.55
C PRO A 387 -3.97 -9.57 -1.78
N PRO A 388 -5.08 -8.97 -2.25
CA PRO A 388 -6.39 -9.19 -1.65
C PRO A 388 -6.68 -10.69 -1.49
N PRO A 389 -7.45 -11.10 -0.48
CA PRO A 389 -8.01 -12.43 -0.45
C PRO A 389 -8.87 -12.62 -1.71
N ARG A 390 -8.42 -13.48 -2.64
CA ARG A 390 -9.13 -13.77 -3.88
C ARG A 390 -10.22 -14.78 -3.55
N LYS A 391 -11.39 -14.28 -3.13
CA LYS A 391 -12.58 -15.06 -2.73
C LYS A 391 -12.29 -15.96 -1.51
N ALA A 392 -13.30 -16.18 -0.66
CA ALA A 392 -13.19 -17.12 0.47
C ALA A 392 -13.46 -18.56 0.04
N PHE A 393 -13.31 -18.84 -1.25
CA PHE A 393 -13.65 -20.11 -1.85
C PHE A 393 -12.94 -20.27 -3.19
N GLU A 394 -12.68 -21.52 -3.55
CA GLU A 394 -12.19 -21.95 -4.84
C GLU A 394 -13.25 -22.79 -5.54
N VAL A 395 -13.26 -22.76 -6.87
CA VAL A 395 -14.17 -23.58 -7.68
C VAL A 395 -13.33 -24.37 -8.66
N GLU A 396 -13.44 -25.68 -8.58
CA GLU A 396 -12.71 -26.64 -9.42
C GLU A 396 -13.70 -27.42 -10.30
N GLY A 397 -13.21 -27.97 -11.40
CA GLY A 397 -13.99 -28.85 -12.28
C GLY A 397 -13.98 -28.44 -13.75
N PRO A 398 -14.70 -29.19 -14.60
CA PRO A 398 -14.77 -28.92 -16.04
C PRO A 398 -15.29 -27.51 -16.34
N HIS A 399 -14.60 -26.79 -17.23
CA HIS A 399 -14.92 -25.40 -17.57
C HIS A 399 -16.39 -25.17 -17.98
N ARG A 400 -17.03 -26.17 -18.60
CA ARG A 400 -18.45 -26.13 -19.03
C ARG A 400 -19.45 -26.18 -17.88
N LEU A 401 -19.02 -26.61 -16.69
CA LEU A 401 -19.85 -26.65 -15.47
C LEU A 401 -19.59 -25.42 -14.60
N VAL A 402 -18.33 -24.98 -14.53
CA VAL A 402 -17.88 -23.90 -13.64
C VAL A 402 -18.16 -22.49 -14.20
N GLN A 403 -18.24 -22.33 -15.52
CA GLN A 403 -18.58 -21.06 -16.18
C GLN A 403 -19.80 -21.19 -17.09
N SER A 404 -20.72 -20.24 -16.99
CA SER A 404 -21.89 -20.13 -17.87
C SER A 404 -21.50 -19.58 -19.24
N PRO A 405 -22.34 -19.75 -20.28
CA PRO A 405 -22.11 -19.14 -21.60
C PRO A 405 -21.93 -17.61 -21.56
N ASP A 406 -22.52 -16.95 -20.57
CA ASP A 406 -22.43 -15.50 -20.34
C ASP A 406 -21.18 -15.09 -19.51
N GLY A 407 -20.28 -16.04 -19.23
CA GLY A 407 -19.03 -15.81 -18.50
C GLY A 407 -19.18 -15.70 -16.98
N ARG A 408 -20.35 -16.01 -16.41
CA ARG A 408 -20.58 -16.01 -14.95
C ARG A 408 -20.13 -17.34 -14.36
N GLY A 409 -19.35 -17.30 -13.28
CA GLY A 409 -18.94 -18.48 -12.53
C GLY A 409 -19.69 -18.66 -11.22
N ILE A 410 -19.58 -19.84 -10.60
CA ILE A 410 -20.15 -20.09 -9.27
C ILE A 410 -19.64 -19.04 -8.28
N SER A 411 -20.54 -18.51 -7.45
CA SER A 411 -20.19 -17.52 -6.42
C SER A 411 -20.75 -17.89 -5.06
N VAL A 412 -20.02 -17.55 -4.00
CA VAL A 412 -20.47 -17.74 -2.62
C VAL A 412 -20.66 -16.38 -1.96
N ALA A 413 -21.88 -16.13 -1.47
CA ALA A 413 -22.18 -15.01 -0.59
C ALA A 413 -22.19 -15.49 0.86
N PHE A 414 -21.65 -14.69 1.76
CA PHE A 414 -21.61 -14.96 3.18
C PHE A 414 -22.50 -13.95 3.89
N SER A 415 -23.28 -14.41 4.87
CA SER A 415 -24.10 -13.55 5.71
C SER A 415 -23.25 -12.66 6.63
N PRO A 416 -23.82 -11.59 7.23
CA PRO A 416 -23.08 -10.63 8.07
C PRO A 416 -22.40 -11.23 9.31
N GLU A 417 -22.80 -12.42 9.73
CA GLU A 417 -22.21 -13.16 10.85
C GLU A 417 -20.81 -13.71 10.52
N TRP A 418 -20.46 -13.75 9.23
CA TRP A 418 -19.14 -14.09 8.74
C TRP A 418 -18.27 -12.86 8.57
N ASP A 419 -17.08 -12.92 9.16
CA ASP A 419 -16.05 -11.92 8.98
C ASP A 419 -15.43 -11.99 7.56
N ASP A 420 -14.63 -10.99 7.23
CA ASP A 420 -13.92 -10.94 5.96
C ASP A 420 -12.90 -12.09 5.84
N THR A 421 -12.61 -12.44 4.58
CA THR A 421 -11.67 -13.51 4.27
C THR A 421 -10.28 -13.13 4.75
N GLN A 422 -9.76 -13.88 5.71
CA GLN A 422 -8.36 -13.85 6.12
C GLN A 422 -7.59 -14.91 5.34
N LYS A 423 -6.28 -14.75 5.19
CA LYS A 423 -5.43 -15.77 4.58
C LYS A 423 -4.01 -15.76 5.14
N SER A 424 -3.36 -16.90 5.04
CA SER A 424 -1.93 -17.09 5.17
C SER A 424 -1.34 -17.44 3.78
N SER A 425 -0.05 -17.73 3.71
CA SER A 425 0.59 -18.17 2.46
C SER A 425 0.06 -19.50 1.90
N ARG A 426 -0.70 -20.27 2.71
CA ARG A 426 -1.18 -21.62 2.33
C ARG A 426 -2.68 -21.84 2.53
N GLU A 427 -3.38 -20.95 3.22
CA GLU A 427 -4.77 -21.15 3.63
C GLU A 427 -5.55 -19.84 3.58
N TYR A 428 -6.85 -19.91 3.34
CA TYR A 428 -7.77 -18.81 3.59
C TYR A 428 -8.87 -19.25 4.54
N TRP A 429 -9.38 -18.33 5.35
CA TRP A 429 -10.45 -18.62 6.29
C TRP A 429 -11.36 -17.43 6.55
N ARG A 430 -12.57 -17.70 7.02
CA ARG A 430 -13.51 -16.70 7.55
C ARG A 430 -13.96 -17.11 8.94
N TRP A 431 -13.87 -16.19 9.88
CA TRP A 431 -14.44 -16.40 11.21
C TRP A 431 -15.95 -16.20 11.18
N CYS A 432 -16.68 -17.03 11.92
CA CYS A 432 -18.10 -16.89 12.15
C CYS A 432 -18.35 -16.52 13.62
N ARG A 433 -19.22 -15.55 13.86
CA ARG A 433 -19.59 -15.11 15.22
C ARG A 433 -20.55 -16.07 15.93
N GLY A 434 -21.18 -16.99 15.21
CA GLY A 434 -22.22 -17.89 15.73
C GLY A 434 -22.89 -18.68 14.61
N PRO A 435 -24.23 -18.79 14.57
CA PRO A 435 -24.93 -19.29 13.40
C PRO A 435 -24.72 -18.37 12.20
N GLY A 436 -24.21 -18.88 11.09
CA GLY A 436 -23.93 -18.08 9.90
C GLY A 436 -24.37 -18.79 8.63
N ASP A 437 -24.95 -18.05 7.69
CA ASP A 437 -25.45 -18.56 6.43
C ASP A 437 -24.44 -18.30 5.29
N ILE A 438 -24.31 -19.27 4.39
CA ILE A 438 -23.63 -19.09 3.10
C ILE A 438 -24.59 -19.43 1.97
N VAL A 439 -24.55 -18.66 0.90
CA VAL A 439 -25.37 -18.89 -0.30
C VAL A 439 -24.45 -19.17 -1.46
N ILE A 440 -24.53 -20.40 -2.00
CA ILE A 440 -23.80 -20.80 -3.20
C ILE A 440 -24.72 -20.57 -4.40
N HIS A 441 -24.36 -19.59 -5.23
CA HIS A 441 -25.07 -19.27 -6.45
C HIS A 441 -24.52 -20.08 -7.62
N ASN A 442 -25.37 -20.91 -8.22
CA ASN A 442 -25.12 -21.63 -9.46
C ASN A 442 -25.64 -20.79 -10.64
N PRO A 443 -24.77 -20.19 -11.47
CA PRO A 443 -25.19 -19.36 -12.60
C PRO A 443 -25.68 -20.16 -13.82
N GLN A 444 -25.61 -21.50 -13.79
CA GLN A 444 -26.06 -22.34 -14.90
C GLN A 444 -27.58 -22.47 -14.91
N THR A 445 -28.14 -22.75 -16.08
CA THR A 445 -29.57 -23.05 -16.25
C THR A 445 -29.94 -24.49 -15.88
N PHE A 446 -28.98 -25.29 -15.42
CA PHE A 446 -29.18 -26.70 -15.06
C PHE A 446 -28.63 -27.03 -13.67
N PRO A 447 -29.23 -28.02 -12.98
CA PRO A 447 -28.69 -28.51 -11.71
C PRO A 447 -27.38 -29.28 -11.94
N MET A 448 -26.48 -29.20 -10.96
CA MET A 448 -25.19 -29.90 -11.00
C MET A 448 -24.86 -30.59 -9.69
N GLU A 449 -24.07 -31.65 -9.79
CA GLU A 449 -23.50 -32.35 -8.65
C GLU A 449 -22.11 -31.78 -8.35
N VAL A 450 -21.89 -31.39 -7.09
CA VAL A 450 -20.62 -30.85 -6.59
C VAL A 450 -20.15 -31.61 -5.35
N VAL A 451 -18.86 -31.53 -5.07
CA VAL A 451 -18.26 -31.90 -3.79
C VAL A 451 -17.80 -30.64 -3.09
N LEU A 452 -18.24 -30.45 -1.84
CA LEU A 452 -17.77 -29.35 -0.99
C LEU A 452 -16.64 -29.86 -0.10
N LYS A 453 -15.46 -29.26 -0.19
CA LYS A 453 -14.32 -29.53 0.72
C LYS A 453 -14.00 -28.27 1.50
N PHE A 454 -13.82 -28.38 2.80
CA PHE A 454 -13.41 -27.26 3.65
C PHE A 454 -12.83 -27.80 4.96
N ALA A 455 -12.23 -26.94 5.77
CA ALA A 455 -11.89 -27.27 7.14
C ALA A 455 -12.57 -26.32 8.13
N LEU A 456 -12.95 -26.83 9.29
CA LEU A 456 -13.50 -26.05 10.39
C LEU A 456 -12.51 -26.02 11.53
N ARG A 457 -12.31 -24.86 12.16
CA ARG A 457 -11.44 -24.74 13.34
C ARG A 457 -12.06 -23.79 14.36
N ALA A 458 -11.89 -24.08 15.64
CA ALA A 458 -12.38 -23.26 16.73
C ALA A 458 -11.30 -23.09 17.81
N ASP A 459 -11.24 -21.94 18.46
CA ASP A 459 -10.23 -21.71 19.51
C ASP A 459 -10.61 -22.42 20.82
N ASN A 460 -11.92 -22.54 21.06
CA ASN A 460 -12.54 -23.37 22.09
C ASN A 460 -13.29 -24.51 21.41
N ALA A 461 -13.30 -25.68 22.01
CA ALA A 461 -13.99 -26.83 21.43
C ALA A 461 -15.51 -26.60 21.40
N CYS A 462 -16.13 -26.74 20.23
CA CYS A 462 -17.58 -26.65 20.04
C CYS A 462 -18.05 -27.74 19.05
N ASN A 463 -19.35 -28.00 18.99
CA ASN A 463 -19.93 -28.82 17.93
C ASN A 463 -20.53 -27.92 16.85
N VAL A 464 -20.11 -28.15 15.61
CA VAL A 464 -20.63 -27.43 14.46
C VAL A 464 -21.54 -28.35 13.64
N ARG A 465 -22.69 -27.83 13.21
CA ARG A 465 -23.63 -28.48 12.28
C ARG A 465 -23.68 -27.70 10.98
N VAL A 466 -23.62 -28.41 9.86
CA VAL A 466 -23.75 -27.84 8.52
C VAL A 466 -25.09 -28.32 7.94
N VAL A 467 -25.99 -27.38 7.72
CA VAL A 467 -27.38 -27.62 7.34
C VAL A 467 -27.64 -27.06 5.96
N GLU A 468 -28.10 -27.90 5.03
CA GLU A 468 -28.53 -27.50 3.69
C GLU A 468 -30.03 -27.16 3.71
N LYS A 469 -30.42 -26.06 3.05
CA LYS A 469 -31.82 -25.61 2.90
C LYS A 469 -32.60 -25.58 4.23
N GLY A 470 -31.91 -25.24 5.32
CA GLY A 470 -32.47 -25.08 6.67
C GLY A 470 -33.00 -26.37 7.33
N THR A 471 -32.90 -27.53 6.69
CA THR A 471 -33.57 -28.76 7.16
C THR A 471 -32.69 -30.00 7.12
N VAL A 472 -31.76 -30.10 6.17
CA VAL A 472 -30.96 -31.32 5.97
C VAL A 472 -29.57 -31.15 6.59
N VAL A 473 -29.28 -31.89 7.66
CA VAL A 473 -27.93 -31.92 8.24
C VAL A 473 -27.02 -32.74 7.33
N ARG A 474 -26.04 -32.09 6.71
CA ARG A 474 -25.06 -32.73 5.83
C ARG A 474 -23.77 -33.12 6.55
N TRP A 475 -23.47 -32.43 7.63
CA TRP A 475 -22.32 -32.75 8.48
C TRP A 475 -22.55 -32.26 9.91
N GLN A 476 -22.03 -32.99 10.88
CA GLN A 476 -21.98 -32.60 12.29
C GLN A 476 -20.72 -33.18 12.92
N GLY A 477 -19.99 -32.37 13.68
CA GLY A 477 -18.78 -32.83 14.34
C GLY A 477 -18.25 -31.84 15.37
N ARG A 478 -17.39 -32.37 16.26
CA ARG A 478 -16.65 -31.56 17.22
C ARG A 478 -15.48 -30.88 16.51
N VAL A 479 -15.37 -29.57 16.71
CA VAL A 479 -14.34 -28.70 16.14
C VAL A 479 -13.55 -28.10 17.28
N ASP A 480 -12.22 -28.17 17.21
CA ASP A 480 -11.31 -27.55 18.18
C ASP A 480 -10.14 -26.87 17.46
N ARG A 481 -9.01 -26.69 18.15
CA ARG A 481 -7.83 -26.01 17.58
C ARG A 481 -7.16 -26.82 16.47
N GLY A 482 -7.35 -28.14 16.44
CA GLY A 482 -7.04 -29.00 15.32
C GLY A 482 -8.14 -28.86 14.28
N ALA A 483 -7.83 -28.26 13.13
CA ALA A 483 -8.81 -28.06 12.08
C ALA A 483 -9.43 -29.40 11.65
N ALA A 484 -10.75 -29.50 11.71
CA ALA A 484 -11.52 -30.65 11.24
C ALA A 484 -11.75 -30.52 9.74
N GLU A 485 -11.16 -31.42 8.95
CA GLU A 485 -11.40 -31.48 7.51
C GLU A 485 -12.78 -32.10 7.22
N VAL A 486 -13.53 -31.46 6.34
CA VAL A 486 -14.90 -31.82 5.99
C VAL A 486 -15.01 -31.97 4.48
N THR A 487 -15.55 -33.11 4.05
CA THR A 487 -15.90 -33.36 2.65
C THR A 487 -17.36 -33.78 2.58
N ILE A 488 -18.19 -32.98 1.91
CA ILE A 488 -19.59 -33.29 1.65
C ILE A 488 -19.71 -33.66 0.18
N ALA A 489 -19.86 -34.95 -0.10
CA ALA A 489 -20.00 -35.48 -1.46
C ALA A 489 -21.46 -35.40 -1.95
N SER A 490 -21.62 -35.47 -3.28
CA SER A 490 -22.91 -35.54 -3.96
C SER A 490 -23.90 -34.44 -3.58
N VAL A 491 -23.41 -33.21 -3.47
CA VAL A 491 -24.23 -32.02 -3.24
C VAL A 491 -24.89 -31.59 -4.54
N ARG A 492 -26.22 -31.46 -4.55
CA ARG A 492 -26.98 -31.01 -5.70
C ARG A 492 -27.20 -29.49 -5.61
N LEU A 493 -26.52 -28.73 -6.46
CA LEU A 493 -26.76 -27.30 -6.61
C LEU A 493 -27.82 -27.07 -7.69
N GLU A 494 -28.97 -26.55 -7.29
CA GLU A 494 -30.01 -26.08 -8.21
C GLU A 494 -29.55 -24.79 -8.91
N PRO A 495 -30.07 -24.46 -10.11
CA PRO A 495 -29.91 -23.14 -10.71
C PRO A 495 -30.28 -22.03 -9.72
N GLY A 496 -29.44 -21.00 -9.61
CA GLY A 496 -29.63 -19.90 -8.67
C GLY A 496 -29.07 -20.18 -7.27
N ASP A 497 -29.76 -19.69 -6.25
CA ASP A 497 -29.24 -19.62 -4.88
C ASP A 497 -29.47 -20.91 -4.10
N ASN A 498 -28.39 -21.47 -3.54
CA ASN A 498 -28.42 -22.64 -2.68
C ASN A 498 -27.94 -22.24 -1.28
N ALA A 499 -28.86 -22.19 -0.31
CA ALA A 499 -28.58 -21.75 1.05
C ALA A 499 -28.08 -22.88 1.95
N TRP A 500 -27.04 -22.56 2.72
CA TRP A 500 -26.39 -23.42 3.70
C TRP A 500 -26.21 -22.64 5.00
N ARG A 501 -26.38 -23.33 6.13
CA ARG A 501 -26.27 -22.74 7.46
C ARG A 501 -25.27 -23.51 8.30
N PHE A 502 -24.38 -22.79 8.94
CA PHE A 502 -23.41 -23.33 9.90
C PHE A 502 -23.87 -22.94 11.28
N GLU A 503 -24.14 -23.91 12.15
CA GLU A 503 -24.63 -23.70 13.50
C GLU A 503 -23.61 -24.22 14.50
N THR A 504 -23.51 -23.58 15.66
CA THR A 504 -22.66 -23.99 16.79
C THR A 504 -23.51 -24.09 18.05
N ASP A 505 -23.18 -25.03 18.93
CA ASP A 505 -23.83 -25.21 20.23
C ASP A 505 -23.28 -24.26 21.32
N GLU A 506 -22.06 -23.77 21.14
CA GLU A 506 -21.41 -22.82 22.05
C GLU A 506 -21.48 -21.37 21.52
N PRO A 507 -21.81 -20.37 22.36
CA PRO A 507 -21.71 -18.96 22.00
C PRO A 507 -20.25 -18.52 21.85
N PRO A 508 -19.96 -17.43 21.12
CA PRO A 508 -18.59 -16.92 21.00
C PRO A 508 -18.03 -16.55 22.38
N PRO A 509 -16.75 -16.86 22.68
CA PRO A 509 -16.16 -16.59 23.97
C PRO A 509 -16.10 -15.10 24.29
N ILE A 510 -16.13 -14.79 25.60
CA ILE A 510 -15.99 -13.42 26.12
C ILE A 510 -14.61 -12.87 25.70
N PRO A 511 -14.52 -11.64 25.17
CA PRO A 511 -13.27 -11.09 24.66
C PRO A 511 -12.18 -11.04 25.73
N ASN A 512 -10.92 -11.26 25.34
CA ASN A 512 -9.76 -10.95 26.18
C ASN A 512 -9.05 -9.68 25.68
N ASP A 513 -8.10 -9.16 26.45
CA ASP A 513 -7.42 -7.88 26.15
C ASP A 513 -6.58 -7.88 24.85
N LEU A 514 -6.35 -9.04 24.21
CA LEU A 514 -5.53 -9.20 23.01
C LEU A 514 -6.35 -9.35 21.71
N ASP A 515 -7.57 -9.89 21.77
CA ASP A 515 -8.48 -9.93 20.63
C ASP A 515 -9.93 -9.63 21.08
N ARG A 516 -10.42 -8.46 20.65
CA ARG A 516 -11.77 -7.95 21.02
C ARG A 516 -12.90 -8.59 20.19
N ARG A 517 -12.59 -9.54 19.30
CA ARG A 517 -13.55 -10.07 18.33
C ARG A 517 -14.24 -11.35 18.86
N LEU A 518 -15.56 -11.40 18.72
CA LEU A 518 -16.44 -12.50 19.17
C LEU A 518 -16.52 -13.58 18.07
N PHE A 519 -15.70 -14.63 18.11
CA PHE A 519 -15.75 -15.70 17.09
C PHE A 519 -15.90 -17.09 17.70
N ALA A 520 -16.85 -17.87 17.18
CA ALA A 520 -17.09 -19.24 17.64
C ALA A 520 -16.21 -20.25 16.90
N PHE A 521 -16.14 -20.15 15.57
CA PHE A 521 -15.33 -21.02 14.71
C PHE A 521 -14.94 -20.29 13.42
N ASN A 522 -14.04 -20.87 12.63
CA ASN A 522 -13.73 -20.40 11.28
C ASN A 522 -13.89 -21.52 10.25
N LEU A 523 -14.33 -21.11 9.05
CA LEU A 523 -14.36 -21.92 7.83
C LEU A 523 -13.10 -21.64 7.03
N ARG A 524 -12.38 -22.69 6.65
CA ARG A 524 -11.11 -22.62 5.91
C ARG A 524 -11.21 -23.33 4.58
N ASN A 525 -10.51 -22.81 3.58
CA ASN A 525 -10.25 -23.49 2.31
C ASN A 525 -11.50 -24.11 1.65
N LEU A 526 -12.58 -23.35 1.54
CA LEU A 526 -13.83 -23.80 0.89
C LEU A 526 -13.62 -24.05 -0.61
N VAL A 527 -13.50 -25.30 -1.01
CA VAL A 527 -13.43 -25.72 -2.42
C VAL A 527 -14.78 -26.30 -2.85
N ILE A 528 -15.29 -25.81 -3.98
CA ILE A 528 -16.48 -26.31 -4.67
C ILE A 528 -16.02 -27.05 -5.92
N GLU A 529 -15.96 -28.37 -5.88
CA GLU A 529 -15.56 -29.21 -7.01
C GLU A 529 -16.81 -29.63 -7.81
N ALA A 530 -16.99 -29.06 -9.00
CA ALA A 530 -18.07 -29.42 -9.91
C ALA A 530 -17.77 -30.75 -10.63
N VAL A 531 -18.62 -31.75 -10.40
CA VAL A 531 -18.40 -33.12 -10.89
C VAL A 531 -19.11 -33.35 -12.21
N ARG A 532 -20.44 -33.16 -12.25
CA ARG A 532 -21.26 -33.43 -13.45
C ARG A 532 -22.56 -32.64 -13.44
N ARG A 533 -23.14 -32.47 -14.62
CA ARG A 533 -24.54 -32.02 -14.79
C ARG A 533 -25.48 -33.11 -14.32
N ILE A 534 -26.56 -32.73 -13.64
CA ILE A 534 -27.66 -33.64 -13.32
C ILE A 534 -28.71 -33.51 -14.42
N GLU A 535 -29.05 -34.62 -15.07
CA GLU A 535 -30.15 -34.66 -16.02
C GLU A 535 -31.45 -34.71 -15.24
N THR A 536 -32.34 -33.74 -15.48
CA THR A 536 -33.71 -33.77 -14.99
C THR A 536 -34.44 -34.88 -15.76
N GLN A 537 -34.93 -35.89 -15.05
CA GLN A 537 -35.87 -36.87 -15.61
C GLN A 537 -37.19 -36.22 -15.97
#